data_AF-A0A832TLJ3-F1
#
_entry.id   AF-A0A832TLJ3-F1
#
_cell.length_a   1.000
_cell.length_b   1.000
_cell.length_c   1.000
_cell.angle_alpha   90.00
_cell.angle_beta   90.00
_cell.angle_gamma   90.00
#
_symmetry.space_group_name_H-M   'P 1'
#
loop_
_entity.id
_entity.type
_entity.pdbx_description
1 polymer ?
#
loop_
_entity_poly.entity_id
_entity_poly.type
_entity_poly.pdbx_seq_one_letter_code
_entity_poly.pdbx_strand_id
1 'polypeptide(L)'
;MARILSETDIGILKTVAPECEGLLCLGSGVPYRSILPPLANHYSKDADDFLRRIKLLSIYELEYLVRLILSGEESLGCVPFEYITLFVENVSERLGKEVATQVKKSYENSECPS
;
A
#
# COMPACT_ATOMS: atom_id res chain seq x y z
N MET A 1 3.42 14.57 10.30
CA MET A 1 2.79 14.04 11.54
C MET A 1 2.88 12.52 11.50
N ALA A 2 3.12 11.87 12.65
CA ALA A 2 3.14 10.41 12.71
C ALA A 2 1.68 9.88 12.64
N ARG A 3 1.29 9.27 11.52
CA ARG A 3 -0.01 8.59 11.37
C ARG A 3 -0.07 7.39 12.31
N ILE A 4 -1.22 7.19 12.94
CA ILE A 4 -1.57 5.98 13.68
C ILE A 4 -2.53 5.20 12.79
N LEU A 5 -2.29 3.89 12.62
CA LEU A 5 -3.18 3.03 11.84
C LEU A 5 -4.53 2.89 12.55
N SER A 6 -5.60 3.14 11.81
CA SER A 6 -6.97 2.88 12.23
C SER A 6 -7.29 1.39 12.22
N GLU A 7 -8.41 0.99 12.80
CA GLU A 7 -8.88 -0.40 12.75
C GLU A 7 -9.03 -0.92 11.31
N THR A 8 -9.46 -0.06 10.38
CA THR A 8 -9.55 -0.39 8.96
C THR A 8 -8.18 -0.67 8.36
N ASP A 9 -7.18 0.15 8.68
CA ASP A 9 -5.81 -0.03 8.18
C ASP A 9 -5.22 -1.36 8.66
N ILE A 10 -5.50 -1.68 9.94
CA ILE A 10 -5.10 -2.95 10.57
C ILE A 10 -5.81 -4.13 9.91
N GLY A 11 -7.10 -4.00 9.60
CA GLY A 11 -7.88 -4.99 8.87
C GLY A 11 -7.28 -5.29 7.51
N ILE A 12 -7.00 -4.25 6.72
CA ILE A 12 -6.35 -4.37 5.40
C ILE A 12 -5.00 -5.08 5.53
N LEU A 13 -4.16 -4.67 6.48
CA LEU A 13 -2.86 -5.31 6.73
C LEU A 13 -3.00 -6.80 7.06
N LYS A 14 -3.97 -7.18 7.90
CA LYS A 14 -4.23 -8.60 8.21
C LYS A 14 -4.74 -9.39 7.00
N THR A 15 -5.48 -8.75 6.11
CA THR A 15 -5.95 -9.39 4.86
C THR A 15 -4.78 -9.69 3.92
N VAL A 16 -3.85 -8.74 3.74
CA VAL A 16 -2.74 -8.86 2.79
C VAL A 16 -1.49 -9.53 3.39
N ALA A 17 -1.32 -9.46 4.71
CA ALA A 17 -0.22 -10.02 5.48
C ALA A 17 -0.76 -10.58 6.81
N PRO A 18 -1.46 -11.73 6.79
CA PRO A 18 -1.99 -12.35 8.01
C PRO A 18 -0.92 -12.74 9.02
N GLU A 19 0.33 -12.97 8.57
CA GLU A 19 1.51 -13.21 9.40
C GLU A 19 1.98 -11.97 10.20
N CYS A 20 1.38 -10.80 9.96
CA CYS A 20 1.61 -9.58 10.73
C CYS A 20 0.96 -9.71 12.13
N GLU A 21 1.55 -10.52 13.01
CA GLU A 21 1.08 -10.71 14.39
C GLU A 21 1.32 -9.47 15.27
N GLY A 22 2.25 -8.61 14.88
CA GLY A 22 2.50 -7.33 15.51
C GLY A 22 2.41 -6.22 14.48
N LEU A 23 1.56 -5.22 14.72
CA LEU A 23 1.55 -3.94 13.98
C LEU A 23 2.83 -3.12 14.20
N LEU A 24 3.86 -3.73 14.78
CA LEU A 24 5.13 -3.16 15.16
C LEU A 24 6.16 -3.57 14.12
N CYS A 25 6.91 -2.61 13.62
CA CYS A 25 8.07 -2.90 12.81
C CYS A 25 9.10 -3.66 13.66
N LEU A 26 9.39 -4.91 13.28
CA LEU A 26 10.28 -5.82 14.02
C LEU A 26 11.68 -5.24 14.27
N GLY A 27 12.12 -4.27 13.45
CA GLY A 27 13.43 -3.61 13.60
C GLY A 27 13.45 -2.39 14.53
N SER A 28 12.31 -1.74 14.79
CA SER A 28 12.28 -0.46 15.53
C SER A 28 11.32 -0.42 16.72
N GLY A 29 10.39 -1.38 16.83
CA GLY A 29 9.36 -1.39 17.88
C GLY A 29 8.33 -0.26 17.75
N VAL A 30 8.32 0.45 16.61
CA VAL A 30 7.36 1.53 16.32
C VAL A 30 6.22 0.97 15.47
N PRO A 31 4.95 1.36 15.71
CA PRO A 31 3.86 0.94 14.87
C PRO A 31 4.05 1.36 13.41
N TYR A 32 3.66 0.50 12.47
CA TYR A 32 3.61 0.86 11.06
C TYR A 32 2.78 2.12 10.86
N ARG A 33 3.15 2.94 9.87
CA ARG A 33 2.48 4.21 9.56
C ARG A 33 1.85 4.23 8.17
N SER A 34 2.11 3.18 7.41
CA SER A 34 1.65 2.96 6.03
C SER A 34 1.49 1.45 5.84
N ILE A 35 0.70 1.06 4.85
CA ILE A 35 0.30 -0.32 4.57
C ILE A 35 1.14 -0.91 3.43
N LEU A 36 1.32 -0.18 2.34
CA LEU A 36 2.03 -0.62 1.14
C LEU A 36 3.53 -0.77 1.34
N PRO A 37 4.27 0.17 1.99
CA PRO A 37 5.69 0.00 2.21
C PRO A 37 6.06 -1.27 2.98
N PRO A 38 5.43 -1.61 4.14
CA PRO A 38 5.76 -2.84 4.82
C PRO A 38 5.29 -4.07 4.06
N LEU A 39 4.15 -4.02 3.37
CA LEU A 39 3.72 -5.12 2.52
C LEU A 39 4.77 -5.41 1.43
N ALA A 40 5.22 -4.39 0.72
CA ALA A 40 6.19 -4.54 -0.37
C ALA A 40 7.58 -4.97 0.11
N ASN A 41 8.07 -4.40 1.23
CA ASN A 41 9.47 -4.61 1.65
C ASN A 41 9.67 -5.71 2.69
N HIS A 42 8.64 -6.06 3.47
CA HIS A 42 8.79 -7.00 4.59
C HIS A 42 8.00 -8.30 4.41
N TYR A 43 6.84 -8.26 3.75
CA TYR A 43 5.95 -9.42 3.66
C TYR A 43 5.88 -10.06 2.27
N SER A 44 6.05 -9.25 1.23
CA SER A 44 6.06 -9.74 -0.14
C SER A 44 7.43 -10.30 -0.49
N LYS A 45 7.44 -11.48 -1.11
CA LYS A 45 8.70 -12.10 -1.58
C LYS A 45 9.21 -11.49 -2.87
N ASP A 46 8.27 -11.10 -3.73
CA ASP A 46 8.49 -10.54 -5.05
C ASP A 46 7.25 -9.73 -5.49
N ALA A 47 7.33 -9.09 -6.66
CA ALA A 47 6.27 -8.23 -7.18
C ALA A 47 4.97 -9.02 -7.49
N ASP A 48 5.09 -10.29 -7.90
CA ASP A 48 3.96 -11.19 -8.15
C ASP A 48 3.25 -11.56 -6.83
N ASP A 49 4.00 -11.88 -5.77
CA ASP A 49 3.47 -12.15 -4.44
C ASP A 49 2.76 -10.92 -3.87
N PHE A 50 3.35 -9.73 -4.03
CA PHE A 50 2.72 -8.47 -3.67
C PHE A 50 1.37 -8.28 -4.38
N LEU A 51 1.34 -8.49 -5.70
CA LEU A 51 0.10 -8.36 -6.49
C LEU A 51 -0.96 -9.38 -6.04
N ARG A 52 -0.57 -10.63 -5.78
CA ARG A 52 -1.48 -11.67 -5.27
C ARG A 52 -2.11 -11.26 -3.95
N ARG A 53 -1.32 -10.71 -3.02
CA ARG A 53 -1.79 -10.22 -1.72
C ARG A 53 -2.75 -9.04 -1.88
N ILE A 54 -2.40 -8.05 -2.69
CA ILE A 54 -3.28 -6.90 -2.98
C ILE A 54 -4.61 -7.33 -3.62
N LYS A 55 -4.59 -8.36 -4.47
CA LYS A 55 -5.81 -8.90 -5.09
C LYS A 55 -6.78 -9.53 -4.09
N LEU A 56 -6.33 -9.91 -2.89
CA LEU A 56 -7.21 -10.39 -1.81
C LEU A 56 -8.11 -9.28 -1.25
N LEU A 57 -7.72 -8.01 -1.40
CA LEU A 57 -8.52 -6.89 -0.93
C LEU A 57 -9.87 -6.86 -1.65
N SER A 58 -10.92 -6.60 -0.88
CA SER A 58 -12.23 -6.25 -1.43
C SER A 58 -12.14 -4.93 -2.20
N ILE A 59 -13.16 -4.65 -3.02
CA ILE A 59 -13.21 -3.38 -3.76
C ILE A 59 -13.21 -2.17 -2.82
N TYR A 60 -13.93 -2.26 -1.70
CA TYR A 60 -14.01 -1.19 -0.70
C TYR A 60 -12.67 -0.94 0.01
N GLU A 61 -11.94 -2.00 0.35
CA GLU A 61 -10.60 -1.88 0.93
C GLU A 61 -9.61 -1.27 -0.06
N LEU A 62 -9.70 -1.65 -1.34
CA LEU A 62 -8.88 -1.08 -2.40
C LEU A 62 -9.19 0.41 -2.60
N GLU A 63 -10.47 0.80 -2.64
CA GLU A 63 -10.88 2.21 -2.72
C GLU A 63 -10.38 3.02 -1.52
N TYR A 64 -10.50 2.44 -0.33
CA TYR A 64 -10.01 3.07 0.90
C TYR A 64 -8.49 3.28 0.83
N LEU A 65 -7.73 2.27 0.39
CA LEU A 65 -6.28 2.36 0.27
C LEU A 65 -5.87 3.41 -0.78
N VAL A 66 -6.56 3.45 -1.92
CA VAL A 66 -6.37 4.51 -2.92
C VAL A 66 -6.66 5.89 -2.32
N ARG A 67 -7.75 6.06 -1.57
CA ARG A 67 -8.06 7.33 -0.92
C ARG A 67 -6.95 7.81 -0.01
N LEU A 68 -6.34 6.91 0.76
CA LEU A 68 -5.19 7.23 1.63
C LEU A 68 -3.97 7.69 0.83
N ILE A 69 -3.71 7.09 -0.34
CA ILE A 69 -2.63 7.52 -1.24
C ILE A 69 -2.90 8.94 -1.75
N LEU A 70 -4.14 9.20 -2.18
CA LEU A 70 -4.52 10.51 -2.71
C LEU A 70 -4.56 11.61 -1.64
N SER A 71 -4.86 11.26 -0.38
CA SER A 71 -4.79 12.18 0.75
C SER A 71 -3.36 12.39 1.29
N GLY A 72 -2.39 11.60 0.83
CA GLY A 72 -1.00 11.63 1.31
C GLY A 72 -0.82 10.97 2.68
N GLU A 73 -1.83 10.28 3.19
CA GLU A 73 -1.77 9.51 4.43
C GLU A 73 -1.03 8.18 4.24
N GLU A 74 -1.04 7.64 3.02
CA GLU A 74 -0.28 6.47 2.62
C GLU A 74 0.97 6.88 1.86
N SER A 75 2.14 6.53 2.39
CA SER A 75 3.42 6.81 1.74
C SER A 75 3.73 5.74 0.71
N LEU A 76 4.08 6.16 -0.51
CA LEU A 76 4.56 5.28 -1.57
C LEU A 76 6.08 5.34 -1.76
N GLY A 77 6.78 6.25 -1.08
CA GLY A 77 8.20 6.56 -1.36
C GLY A 77 9.20 5.43 -1.06
N CYS A 78 8.76 4.34 -0.43
CA CYS A 78 9.60 3.15 -0.23
C CYS A 78 9.08 1.92 -0.98
N VAL A 79 8.10 2.08 -1.88
CA VAL A 79 7.56 0.98 -2.68
C VAL A 79 8.35 0.89 -3.99
N PRO A 80 8.94 -0.27 -4.35
CA PRO A 80 9.67 -0.40 -5.60
C PRO A 80 8.81 -0.14 -6.83
N PHE A 81 9.42 0.40 -7.89
CA PHE A 81 8.71 0.76 -9.14
C PHE A 81 7.95 -0.42 -9.77
N GLU A 82 8.50 -1.64 -9.73
CA GLU A 82 7.82 -2.83 -10.26
C GLU A 82 6.53 -3.12 -9.50
N TYR A 83 6.52 -2.89 -8.18
CA TYR A 83 5.39 -3.20 -7.31
C TYR A 83 4.28 -2.15 -7.50
N ILE A 84 4.65 -0.87 -7.60
CA ILE A 84 3.65 0.18 -7.84
C ILE A 84 3.05 0.05 -9.24
N THR A 85 3.81 -0.41 -10.23
CA THR A 85 3.29 -0.64 -11.58
C THR A 85 2.16 -1.68 -11.54
N LEU A 86 2.40 -2.83 -10.90
CA LEU A 86 1.38 -3.87 -10.73
C LEU A 86 0.19 -3.39 -9.87
N PHE A 87 0.44 -2.57 -8.84
CA PHE A 87 -0.62 -1.96 -8.05
C PHE A 87 -1.54 -1.06 -8.89
N VAL A 88 -0.95 -0.17 -9.69
CA VAL A 88 -1.67 0.77 -10.58
C VAL A 88 -2.45 0.01 -11.64
N GLU A 89 -1.90 -1.07 -12.19
CA GLU A 89 -2.63 -1.95 -13.12
C GLU A 89 -3.85 -2.58 -12.45
N ASN A 90 -3.71 -3.15 -11.25
CA ASN A 90 -4.82 -3.71 -10.49
C ASN A 90 -5.90 -2.66 -10.14
N VAL A 91 -5.50 -1.43 -9.79
CA VAL A 91 -6.42 -0.31 -9.58
C VAL A 91 -7.14 0.04 -10.88
N SER A 92 -6.43 0.06 -12.00
CA SER A 92 -7.00 0.34 -13.33
C SER A 92 -8.06 -0.68 -13.72
N GLU A 93 -7.81 -1.96 -13.48
CA GLU A 93 -8.73 -3.06 -13.76
C GLU A 93 -9.98 -3.02 -12.87
N ARG A 94 -9.84 -2.65 -11.59
CA ARG A 94 -10.92 -2.79 -10.59
C ARG A 94 -11.69 -1.50 -10.31
N LEU A 95 -11.02 -0.35 -10.35
CA LEU A 95 -11.56 0.99 -10.03
C LEU A 95 -11.56 1.94 -11.23
N GLY A 96 -10.89 1.56 -12.32
CA GLY A 96 -10.85 2.32 -13.56
C GLY A 96 -9.57 3.12 -13.77
N LYS A 97 -9.31 3.44 -15.04
CA LYS A 97 -8.09 4.09 -15.51
C LYS A 97 -7.85 5.48 -14.91
N GLU A 98 -8.92 6.22 -14.64
CA GLU A 98 -8.84 7.56 -14.05
C GLU A 98 -8.21 7.52 -12.66
N VAL A 99 -8.70 6.60 -11.82
CA VAL A 99 -8.21 6.40 -10.46
C VAL A 99 -6.76 5.93 -10.46
N ALA A 100 -6.43 4.97 -11.33
CA ALA A 100 -5.07 4.48 -11.52
C ALA A 100 -4.09 5.59 -11.92
N THR A 101 -4.51 6.50 -12.79
CA THR A 101 -3.70 7.64 -13.22
C THR A 101 -3.42 8.59 -12.05
N GLN A 102 -4.39 8.82 -11.16
CA GLN A 102 -4.19 9.65 -9.97
C GLN A 102 -3.20 9.00 -9.01
N VAL A 103 -3.33 7.69 -8.75
CA VAL A 103 -2.38 6.94 -7.90
C VAL A 103 -0.96 7.01 -8.47
N LYS A 104 -0.81 6.83 -9.79
CA LYS A 104 0.49 6.93 -10.46
C LYS A 104 1.11 8.32 -10.27
N LYS A 105 0.32 9.39 -10.44
CA LYS A 105 0.80 10.76 -10.19
C LYS A 105 1.21 10.97 -8.74
N SER A 106 0.46 10.43 -7.77
CA SER A 106 0.85 10.48 -6.36
C SER A 106 2.18 9.78 -6.09
N TYR A 107 2.45 8.65 -6.77
CA TYR A 107 3.75 7.98 -6.70
C TYR A 107 4.88 8.88 -7.23
N GLU A 108 4.73 9.39 -8.45
CA GLU A 108 5.73 10.26 -9.10
C GLU A 108 6.02 11.53 -8.28
N ASN A 109 5.00 12.08 -7.61
CA ASN A 109 5.16 13.25 -6.72
C ASN A 109 5.76 12.90 -5.34
N SER A 110 5.74 11.62 -4.95
CA SER A 110 6.29 11.15 -3.67
C SER A 110 7.77 10.79 -3.76
N GLU A 111 8.30 10.58 -4.97
CA GLU A 111 9.73 10.47 -5.21
C GLU A 111 10.35 11.87 -5.10
N CYS A 112 11.28 12.06 -4.15
CA CYS A 112 12.04 13.31 -4.05
C CYS A 112 12.71 13.59 -5.40
N PRO A 113 12.67 14.83 -5.93
CA PRO A 113 13.45 15.19 -7.09
C PRO A 113 14.92 14.96 -6.75
N SER A 114 15.53 14.04 -7.50
CA SER A 114 16.98 13.84 -7.57
C SER A 114 17.71 15.13 -7.92
#